data_AF-A0A4Q3XXI5-F1
#
_entry.id   AF-A0A4Q3XXI5-F1
#
_cell.length_a   1.000
_cell.length_b   1.000
_cell.length_c   1.000
_cell.angle_alpha   90.00
_cell.angle_beta   90.00
_cell.angle_gamma   90.00
#
_symmetry.space_group_name_H-M   'P 1'
#
loop_
_entity.id
_entity.type
_entity.pdbx_description
1 polymer ?
#
loop_
_entity_poly.entity_id
_entity_poly.type
_entity_poly.pdbx_seq_one_letter_code
_entity_poly.pdbx_strand_id
1 'polypeptide(L)' 'MPKFTILSRVDAYVDYTTEVEADSLEEAVDLAYDGDPSIKWTEQGVVEFDARHVVALDANGDEIESYTRGKG' A
#
# COMPACT_ATOMS: atom_id res chain seq x y z
N MET A 1 -18.72 -1.67 -0.34
CA MET A 1 -17.48 -2.43 -0.09
C MET A 1 -16.70 -1.70 0.99
N PRO A 2 -15.98 -2.40 1.89
CA PRO A 2 -15.05 -1.75 2.82
C PRO A 2 -13.93 -1.03 2.05
N LYS A 3 -13.32 -0.05 2.71
CA LYS A 3 -12.15 0.68 2.22
C LYS A 3 -10.93 0.29 3.02
N PHE A 4 -9.82 0.08 2.33
CA PHE A 4 -8.54 -0.29 2.92
C PHE A 4 -7.47 0.72 2.52
N THR A 5 -6.66 1.14 3.49
CA THR A 5 -5.52 2.02 3.24
C THR A 5 -4.32 1.17 2.85
N ILE A 6 -3.79 1.40 1.66
CA ILE A 6 -2.61 0.71 1.13
C ILE A 6 -1.44 1.69 1.05
N LEU A 7 -0.28 1.27 1.53
CA LEU A 7 1.01 1.94 1.40
C LEU A 7 1.80 1.31 0.25
N SER A 8 2.42 2.12 -0.59
CA SER A 8 3.37 1.71 -1.62
C SER A 8 4.67 2.48 -1.45
N ARG A 9 5.76 1.71 -1.34
CA ARG A 9 7.12 2.20 -1.13
C ARG A 9 7.92 2.14 -2.42
N VAL A 10 8.24 3.32 -2.97
CA VAL A 10 8.92 3.45 -4.25
C VAL A 10 10.31 4.08 -4.06
N ASP A 11 11.27 3.59 -4.84
CA ASP A 11 12.62 4.17 -4.95
C ASP A 11 13.42 4.33 -3.66
N ALA A 12 13.15 3.49 -2.65
CA ALA A 12 13.82 3.48 -1.33
C ALA A 12 13.59 4.74 -0.47
N TYR A 13 12.74 5.66 -0.93
CA TYR A 13 12.58 6.97 -0.30
C TYR A 13 11.16 7.55 -0.31
N VAL A 14 10.22 7.06 -1.13
CA VAL A 14 8.90 7.71 -1.26
C VAL A 14 7.76 6.80 -0.84
N ASP A 15 7.00 7.26 0.16
CA ASP A 15 5.77 6.63 0.61
C ASP A 15 4.58 7.23 -0.13
N TYR A 16 3.81 6.36 -0.79
CA TYR A 16 2.51 6.70 -1.36
C TYR A 16 1.41 5.94 -0.64
N THR A 17 0.31 6.60 -0.30
CA THR A 17 -0.88 5.91 0.23
C THR A 17 -2.09 6.08 -0.67
N THR A 18 -3.02 5.14 -0.57
CA THR A 18 -4.29 5.20 -1.30
C THR A 18 -5.37 4.44 -0.55
N GLU A 19 -6.64 4.81 -0.77
CA GLU A 19 -7.79 4.06 -0.29
C GLU A 19 -8.33 3.18 -1.42
N VAL A 20 -8.37 1.87 -1.22
CA VAL A 20 -8.89 0.89 -2.18
C VAL A 20 -10.18 0.30 -1.64
N GLU A 21 -11.24 0.32 -2.46
CA GLU A 21 -12.48 -0.42 -2.20
C GLU A 21 -12.32 -1.85 -2.71
N ALA A 22 -12.44 -2.84 -1.83
CA ALA A 22 -12.33 -4.26 -2.15
C ALA A 22 -13.17 -5.10 -1.19
N ASP A 23 -13.36 -6.39 -1.47
CA ASP A 23 -14.06 -7.30 -0.56
C ASP A 23 -13.14 -7.81 0.56
N SER A 24 -11.82 -7.69 0.39
CA SER A 24 -10.83 -8.09 1.41
C SER A 24 -9.54 -7.25 1.36
N LEU A 25 -8.76 -7.30 2.45
CA LEU A 25 -7.42 -6.71 2.55
C LEU A 25 -6.46 -7.28 1.49
N GLU A 26 -6.51 -8.59 1.26
CA GLU A 26 -5.67 -9.26 0.27
C GLU A 26 -5.96 -8.76 -1.14
N GLU A 27 -7.24 -8.69 -1.51
CA GLU A 27 -7.68 -8.15 -2.80
C GLU A 27 -7.28 -6.67 -2.96
N ALA A 28 -7.41 -5.86 -1.91
CA ALA A 28 -7.00 -4.46 -1.96
C ALA A 28 -5.49 -4.29 -2.25
N VAL A 29 -4.64 -5.12 -1.63
CA VAL A 29 -3.20 -5.12 -1.87
C VAL A 29 -2.88 -5.62 -3.28
N ASP A 30 -3.55 -6.67 -3.75
CA ASP A 30 -3.33 -7.21 -5.10
C ASP A 30 -3.73 -6.18 -6.18
N LEU A 31 -4.87 -5.50 -6.04
CA LEU A 31 -5.29 -4.42 -6.95
C LEU A 31 -4.28 -3.27 -7.00
N ALA A 32 -3.78 -2.87 -5.83
CA ALA A 32 -2.75 -1.83 -5.71
C ALA A 32 -1.41 -2.25 -6.33
N TYR A 33 -1.03 -3.51 -6.16
CA TYR A 33 0.22 -4.07 -6.68
C TYR A 33 0.19 -4.27 -8.20
N ASP A 34 -0.91 -4.78 -8.74
CA ASP A 34 -1.11 -5.00 -10.18
C ASP A 34 -1.23 -3.69 -10.97
N GLY A 35 -1.36 -2.56 -10.26
CA GLY A 35 -1.33 -1.23 -10.84
C GLY A 35 -2.66 -0.84 -11.49
N ASP A 36 -3.79 -1.11 -10.83
CA ASP A 36 -5.10 -0.70 -11.33
C ASP A 36 -5.12 0.82 -11.65
N PRO A 37 -5.45 1.22 -12.88
CA PRO A 37 -5.35 2.61 -13.33
C PRO A 37 -6.37 3.57 -12.66
N SER A 38 -7.38 3.03 -11.98
CA SER A 38 -8.33 3.80 -11.19
C SER A 38 -7.76 4.27 -9.86
N ILE A 39 -6.72 3.60 -9.35
CA ILE A 39 -6.10 3.92 -8.06
C ILE A 39 -5.38 5.26 -8.14
N LYS A 40 -5.67 6.12 -7.16
CA LYS A 40 -5.07 7.44 -7.02
C LYS A 40 -4.17 7.44 -5.79
N TRP A 41 -2.88 7.44 -6.05
CA TRP A 41 -1.85 7.53 -5.02
C TRP A 41 -1.72 8.97 -4.54
N THR A 42 -1.59 9.12 -3.22
CA THR A 42 -1.29 10.37 -2.54
C THR A 42 0.11 10.25 -1.96
N GLU A 43 1.00 11.18 -2.29
CA GLU A 43 2.33 11.25 -1.68
C GLU A 43 2.18 11.62 -0.20
N GLN A 44 2.71 10.78 0.69
CA GLN A 44 2.70 11.03 2.14
C GLN A 44 4.01 11.63 2.64
N GLY A 45 5.10 11.40 1.92
CA GLY A 45 6.39 12.02 2.20
C GLY A 45 7.57 11.20 1.73
N VAL A 46 8.75 11.68 2.13
CA VAL A 46 10.02 11.00 1.87
C VAL A 46 10.47 10.33 3.16
N VAL A 47 10.51 9.00 3.18
CA VAL A 47 10.98 8.20 4.31
C VAL A 47 11.95 7.15 3.77
N GLU A 48 13.10 6.96 4.41
CA GLU A 48 14.07 5.95 3.99
C GLU A 48 13.60 4.57 4.46
N PHE A 49 13.63 3.59 3.55
CA PHE A 49 13.23 2.22 3.84
C PHE A 49 14.16 1.21 3.16
N ASP A 50 14.41 0.10 3.86
CA ASP A 50 15.35 -0.94 3.44
C ASP A 50 14.87 -1.74 2.21
N ALA A 51 13.56 -1.79 1.96
CA ALA A 51 12.97 -2.57 0.88
C ALA A 51 11.75 -1.89 0.24
N ARG A 52 11.54 -2.15 -1.05
CA ARG A 52 10.35 -1.69 -1.80
C ARG A 52 9.23 -2.71 -1.62
N HIS A 53 8.09 -2.29 -1.09
CA HIS A 53 6.92 -3.14 -0.96
C HIS A 53 5.61 -2.36 -1.06
N VAL A 54 4.52 -3.09 -1.23
CA VAL A 54 3.14 -2.63 -1.10
C VAL A 54 2.52 -3.37 0.08
N VAL A 55 1.96 -2.67 1.05
CA VAL A 55 1.46 -3.24 2.30
C VAL A 55 0.21 -2.52 2.78
N ALA A 56 -0.70 -3.24 3.43
CA ALA A 56 -1.86 -2.63 4.05
C ALA A 56 -1.52 -1.98 5.40
N LEU A 57 -2.20 -0.89 5.72
CA LEU A 57 -2.09 -0.21 7.02
C LEU A 57 -3.32 -0.48 7.90
N ASP A 58 -3.10 -0.55 9.21
CA ASP A 58 -4.18 -0.63 10.21
C ASP A 58 -4.79 0.76 10.52
N ALA A 59 -5.72 0.80 11.47
CA ALA A 59 -6.39 2.04 11.87
C ALA A 59 -5.47 3.08 12.56
N ASN A 60 -4.29 2.65 13.02
CA ASN A 60 -3.28 3.50 13.65
C ASN A 60 -2.21 3.97 12.64
N GLY A 61 -2.20 3.40 11.42
CA GLY A 61 -1.18 3.65 10.40
C GLY A 61 0.00 2.68 10.45
N ASP A 62 -0.12 1.59 11.22
CA ASP A 62 0.92 0.57 11.33
C ASP A 62 0.80 -0.47 10.19
N GLU A 63 1.94 -0.95 9.68
CA GLU A 63 1.98 -1.95 8.61
C GLU A 63 1.46 -3.31 9.08
N ILE A 64 0.59 -3.93 8.27
CA ILE A 64 0.09 -5.28 8.51
C ILE A 64 0.91 -6.26 7.68
N GLU A 65 2.03 -6.75 8.23
CA GLU A 65 3.04 -7.56 7.53
C GLU A 65 2.50 -8.83 6.85
N SER A 66 1.36 -9.36 7.30
CA SER A 66 0.71 -10.51 6.66
C SER A 66 0.16 -10.21 5.26
N TYR A 67 0.05 -8.93 4.88
CA TYR A 67 -0.51 -8.47 3.61
C TYR A 67 0.49 -7.60 2.85
N THR A 68 1.68 -8.16 2.60
CA THR A 68 2.76 -7.48 1.87
C THR A 68 2.99 -8.11 0.49
N ARG A 69 3.22 -7.28 -0.53
CA ARG A 69 3.67 -7.66 -1.88
C ARG A 69 4.92 -6.87 -2.27
N GLY A 70 5.78 -7.44 -3.12
CA GLY A 70 7.06 -6.83 -3.51
C GLY A 70 8.27 -7.60 -2.95
N LYS A 71 9.48 -7.19 -3.35
CA LYS A 71 10.72 -7.82 -2.89
C LYS A 71 11.33 -7.05 -1.72
N GLY A 72 11.39 -7.71 -0.57
CA GLY A 72 12.57 -7.62 0.30
C GLY A 72 13.78 -8.26 -0.37
#